data_AF-A0A3D2S315-F1
#
_entry.id   AF-A0A3D2S315-F1
#
_cell.length_a   1.000
_cell.length_b   1.000
_cell.length_c   1.000
_cell.angle_alpha   90.00
_cell.angle_beta   90.00
_cell.angle_gamma   90.00
#
_symmetry.space_group_name_H-M   'P 1'
#
loop_
_entity.id
_entity.type
_entity.pdbx_description
1 polymer ?
#
loop_
_entity_poly.entity_id
_entity_poly.type
_entity_poly.pdbx_seq_one_letter_code
_entity_poly.pdbx_strand_id
1 'polypeptide(L)'
;MIGPPPNNRLHYIQNGSYLQFQVLATYDQIQEQLGKPNIDDDMSKVRVSWAVRHQDGRKLAIWDYNQFKVPLENIMSWNAWGDMTLANDLFI
;
A
#
# COMPACT_ATOMS: atom_id res chain seq x y z
N MET A 1 22.89 18.79 7.56
CA MET A 1 22.09 18.04 8.54
C MET A 1 20.74 17.79 7.91
N ILE A 2 20.50 16.58 7.39
CA ILE A 2 19.23 16.21 6.79
C ILE A 2 18.43 15.56 7.92
N GLY A 3 17.36 16.22 8.35
CA GLY A 3 16.48 15.71 9.40
C GLY A 3 15.79 14.43 8.94
N PRO A 4 15.42 13.53 9.86
CA PRO A 4 14.67 12.32 9.52
C PRO A 4 13.34 12.72 8.85
N PRO A 5 12.87 11.95 7.85
CA PRO A 5 11.59 12.22 7.20
C PRO A 5 10.45 12.21 8.24
N PRO A 6 9.46 13.11 8.09
CA PRO A 6 8.37 13.19 9.06
C PRO A 6 7.41 12.00 8.89
N ASN A 7 7.11 11.34 10.02
CA ASN A 7 5.94 10.48 10.28
C ASN A 7 6.00 8.99 9.87
N ASN A 8 6.79 8.24 10.64
CA ASN A 8 6.82 6.77 10.76
C ASN A 8 5.60 6.15 11.49
N ARG A 9 4.38 6.67 11.34
CA ARG A 9 3.21 6.16 12.09
C ARG A 9 2.18 5.53 11.16
N LEU A 10 2.29 4.22 11.01
CA LEU A 10 1.24 3.36 10.49
C LEU A 10 -0.04 3.57 11.32
N HIS A 11 -1.14 3.95 10.67
CA HIS A 11 -2.44 4.08 11.34
C HIS A 11 -3.17 2.73 11.34
N TYR A 12 -3.56 2.25 12.52
CA TYR A 12 -4.17 0.94 12.74
C TYR A 12 -5.70 1.01 12.73
N ILE A 13 -6.36 0.13 11.98
CA ILE A 13 -7.80 -0.13 12.11
C ILE A 13 -7.97 -1.60 12.52
N GLN A 14 -8.22 -1.84 13.80
CA GLN A 14 -8.31 -3.18 14.37
C GLN A 14 -9.78 -3.63 14.45
N ASN A 15 -10.34 -4.13 13.34
CA ASN A 15 -11.64 -4.78 13.30
C ASN A 15 -11.48 -6.24 12.86
N GLY A 16 -11.50 -7.16 13.84
CA GLY A 16 -11.98 -8.56 13.78
C GLY A 16 -11.53 -9.55 12.68
N SER A 17 -10.87 -9.13 11.61
CA SER A 17 -10.64 -9.96 10.44
C SER A 17 -9.54 -9.31 9.62
N TYR A 18 -8.30 -9.72 9.90
CA TYR A 18 -7.04 -9.31 9.26
C TYR A 18 -6.67 -7.81 9.42
N LEU A 19 -5.41 -7.54 9.74
CA LEU A 19 -4.92 -6.18 10.01
C LEU A 19 -4.97 -5.33 8.72
N GLN A 20 -5.75 -4.25 8.75
CA GLN A 20 -5.61 -3.15 7.80
C GLN A 20 -4.59 -2.16 8.34
N PHE A 21 -3.66 -1.75 7.49
CA PHE A 21 -2.60 -0.80 7.80
C PHE A 21 -2.30 0.05 6.57
N GLN A 22 -1.34 0.97 6.68
CA GLN A 22 -0.90 1.80 5.57
C GLN A 22 0.49 1.40 5.09
N VAL A 23 0.81 1.51 3.81
CA VAL A 23 2.19 1.41 3.32
C VAL A 23 2.65 2.79 2.90
N LEU A 24 3.81 3.23 3.39
CA LEU A 24 4.41 4.50 3.04
C LEU A 24 5.44 4.28 1.93
N ALA A 25 5.03 4.48 0.68
CA ALA A 25 5.89 4.33 -0.50
C ALA A 25 5.33 5.19 -1.64
N THR A 26 6.18 5.57 -2.60
CA THR A 26 5.72 6.18 -3.85
C THR A 26 5.08 5.12 -4.75
N TYR A 27 4.24 5.56 -5.70
CA TYR A 27 3.70 4.68 -6.74
C TYR A 27 4.81 3.90 -7.48
N ASP A 28 5.90 4.59 -7.85
CA ASP A 28 7.02 3.98 -8.57
C ASP A 28 7.74 2.92 -7.74
N GLN A 29 7.93 3.15 -6.43
CA GLN A 29 8.53 2.17 -5.52
C GLN A 29 7.67 0.91 -5.43
N ILE A 30 6.34 1.06 -5.34
CA ILE A 30 5.43 -0.09 -5.32
C ILE A 30 5.47 -0.83 -6.66
N GLN A 31 5.50 -0.10 -7.78
CA GLN A 31 5.55 -0.71 -9.11
C GLN A 31 6.89 -1.42 -9.37
N GLU A 32 8.00 -0.91 -8.86
CA GLU A 32 9.32 -1.56 -8.95
C GLU A 32 9.35 -2.88 -8.16
N GLN A 33 8.78 -2.90 -6.95
CA GLN A 33 8.78 -4.09 -6.09
C GLN A 33 7.73 -5.13 -6.50
N LEU A 34 6.53 -4.69 -6.88
CA LEU A 34 5.36 -5.56 -7.09
C LEU A 34 4.96 -5.70 -8.57
N GLY A 35 5.59 -4.95 -9.45
CA GLY A 35 5.22 -4.90 -10.87
C GLY A 35 4.01 -4.01 -11.12
N LYS A 36 3.42 -4.17 -12.32
CA LYS A 36 2.28 -3.36 -12.75
C LYS A 36 1.05 -3.63 -11.87
N PRO A 37 0.34 -2.57 -11.42
CA PRO A 37 -0.91 -2.76 -10.69
C PRO A 37 -2.01 -3.33 -11.57
N ASN A 38 -3.04 -3.81 -10.91
CA ASN A 38 -4.37 -3.88 -11.48
C ASN A 38 -5.05 -2.51 -11.35
N ILE A 39 -5.51 -1.94 -12.47
CA ILE A 39 -6.19 -0.65 -12.55
C ILE A 39 -7.64 -0.91 -12.95
N ASP A 40 -8.58 -0.34 -12.20
CA ASP A 40 -10.01 -0.38 -12.50
C ASP A 40 -10.50 1.04 -12.77
N ASP A 41 -11.22 1.21 -13.89
CA ASP A 41 -11.81 2.47 -14.31
C ASP A 41 -13.14 2.75 -13.58
N ASP A 42 -13.70 1.79 -12.83
CA ASP A 42 -14.85 1.99 -11.95
C ASP A 42 -14.47 2.91 -10.77
N MET A 43 -14.68 4.20 -11.00
CA MET A 43 -14.33 5.27 -10.07
C MET A 43 -15.08 5.26 -8.74
N SER A 44 -16.02 4.33 -8.52
CA SER A 44 -16.77 4.23 -7.27
C SER A 44 -16.08 3.39 -6.19
N LYS A 45 -14.95 2.74 -6.49
CA LYS A 45 -14.28 1.76 -5.61
C LYS A 45 -12.75 1.97 -5.55
N VAL A 46 -12.02 0.87 -5.56
CA VAL A 46 -10.56 0.78 -5.65
C VAL A 46 -10.15 1.09 -7.08
N ARG A 47 -9.34 2.14 -7.27
CA ARG A 47 -8.85 2.55 -8.60
C ARG A 47 -7.61 1.75 -9.01
N VAL A 48 -6.78 1.42 -8.03
CA VAL A 48 -5.48 0.78 -8.27
C VAL A 48 -5.20 -0.17 -7.12
N SER A 49 -4.69 -1.36 -7.46
CA SER A 49 -4.36 -2.37 -6.48
C SER A 49 -3.21 -3.28 -6.90
N TRP A 50 -2.51 -3.80 -5.91
CA TRP A 50 -1.57 -4.90 -6.01
C TRP A 50 -1.98 -5.98 -5.02
N ALA A 51 -1.79 -7.24 -5.41
CA ALA A 51 -1.95 -8.37 -4.51
C ALA A 51 -0.84 -9.38 -4.82
N VAL A 52 0.00 -9.66 -3.84
CA VAL A 52 1.15 -10.56 -4.00
C VAL A 52 1.15 -11.63 -2.93
N ARG A 53 1.73 -12.77 -3.30
CA ARG A 53 2.02 -13.88 -2.40
C ARG A 53 3.52 -14.17 -2.46
N HIS A 54 4.20 -13.99 -1.33
CA HIS A 54 5.60 -14.33 -1.21
C HIS A 54 5.77 -15.87 -1.18
N GLN A 55 6.96 -16.35 -1.54
CA GLN A 55 7.23 -17.80 -1.68
C GLN A 55 7.05 -18.55 -0.36
N ASP A 56 7.28 -17.89 0.78
CA ASP A 56 7.04 -18.43 2.13
C ASP A 56 5.55 -18.49 2.52
N GLY A 57 4.66 -18.05 1.65
CA GLY A 57 3.21 -18.09 1.85
C GLY A 57 2.59 -16.82 2.42
N ARG A 58 3.38 -15.82 2.84
CA ARG A 58 2.87 -14.51 3.27
C ARG A 58 2.17 -13.79 2.13
N LYS A 59 1.13 -13.01 2.45
CA LYS A 59 0.31 -12.31 1.47
C LYS A 59 0.23 -10.83 1.80
N LEU A 60 0.25 -9.99 0.78
CA LEU A 60 0.10 -8.55 0.91
C LEU A 60 -0.80 -8.04 -0.20
N ALA A 61 -1.80 -7.24 0.16
CA ALA A 61 -2.58 -6.45 -0.77
C ALA A 61 -2.39 -4.96 -0.45
N ILE A 62 -2.23 -4.14 -1.49
CA ILE A 62 -2.09 -2.69 -1.39
C ILE A 62 -3.07 -2.07 -2.36
N TRP A 63 -3.78 -1.01 -1.97
CA TRP A 63 -4.74 -0.34 -2.85
C TRP A 63 -4.96 1.11 -2.49
N ASP A 64 -5.49 1.86 -3.46
CA ASP A 64 -6.00 3.22 -3.27
C ASP A 64 -7.45 3.33 -3.76
N TYR A 65 -8.25 4.07 -3.00
CA TYR A 65 -9.65 4.36 -3.33
C TYR A 65 -9.73 5.65 -4.14
N ASN A 66 -10.63 5.71 -5.12
CA ASN A 66 -10.74 6.89 -5.99
C ASN A 66 -11.39 8.13 -5.32
N GLN A 67 -11.61 8.12 -4.00
CA GLN A 67 -12.44 9.13 -3.32
C GLN A 67 -11.88 10.56 -3.40
N PHE A 68 -10.57 10.73 -3.62
CA PHE A 68 -9.93 12.04 -3.67
C PHE A 68 -9.36 12.42 -5.04
N LYS A 69 -9.42 11.53 -6.04
CA LYS A 69 -8.87 11.73 -7.40
C LYS A 69 -7.43 12.31 -7.43
N VAL A 70 -6.64 12.04 -6.40
CA VAL A 70 -5.24 12.49 -6.34
C VAL A 70 -4.47 11.74 -7.44
N PRO A 71 -3.63 12.42 -8.24
CA PRO A 71 -2.75 11.74 -9.19
C PRO A 71 -1.87 10.71 -8.46
N LEU A 72 -1.70 9.51 -9.04
CA LEU A 72 -1.06 8.37 -8.37
C LEU A 72 0.37 8.68 -7.91
N GLU A 73 1.09 9.47 -8.70
CA GLU A 73 2.44 9.96 -8.43
C GLU A 73 2.55 10.82 -7.16
N ASN A 74 1.43 11.37 -6.68
CA ASN A 74 1.38 12.21 -5.48
C ASN A 74 0.93 11.46 -4.23
N ILE A 75 0.64 10.15 -4.34
CA ILE A 75 0.21 9.33 -3.21
C ILE A 75 1.43 8.72 -2.52
N MET A 76 1.53 8.98 -1.22
CA MET A 76 2.62 8.51 -0.35
C MET A 76 2.15 7.55 0.76
N SER A 77 0.83 7.35 0.89
CA SER A 77 0.24 6.48 1.90
C SER A 77 -0.88 5.67 1.27
N TRP A 78 -0.70 4.35 1.26
CA TRP A 78 -1.57 3.40 0.57
C TRP A 78 -2.29 2.51 1.57
N ASN A 79 -3.54 2.14 1.31
CA ASN A 79 -4.22 1.17 2.17
C ASN A 79 -3.64 -0.21 1.90
N ALA A 80 -3.44 -0.99 2.96
CA ALA A 80 -2.86 -2.32 2.86
C ALA A 80 -3.54 -3.32 3.80
N TRP A 81 -3.40 -4.59 3.43
CA TRP A 81 -3.97 -5.73 4.12
C TRP A 81 -3.05 -6.94 3.98
N GLY A 82 -3.01 -7.77 5.02
CA GLY A 82 -2.28 -9.04 5.01
C GLY A 82 -1.15 -9.05 6.02
N ASP A 83 0.02 -9.55 5.61
CA ASP A 83 1.17 -9.72 6.47
C ASP A 83 2.02 -8.44 6.51
N MET A 84 2.04 -7.80 7.69
CA MET A 84 2.81 -6.57 7.92
C MET A 84 4.31 -6.79 7.85
N THR A 85 4.82 -7.98 8.21
CA THR A 85 6.26 -8.26 8.12
C THR A 85 6.69 -8.28 6.67
N LEU A 86 5.86 -8.81 5.77
CA LEU A 86 6.14 -8.76 4.33
C LEU A 86 6.10 -7.32 3.80
N ALA A 87 5.16 -6.50 4.27
CA ALA A 87 5.12 -5.09 3.88
C ALA A 87 6.38 -4.32 4.36
N ASN A 88 6.86 -4.60 5.57
CA ASN A 88 8.09 -4.01 6.07
C ASN A 88 9.30 -4.49 5.25
N ASP A 89 9.41 -5.79 4.96
CA ASP A 89 10.51 -6.35 4.17
C ASP A 89 10.63 -5.72 2.76
N LEU A 90 9.51 -5.24 2.21
CA LEU A 90 9.45 -4.68 0.85
C LEU A 90 9.62 -3.16 0.79
N PHE A 91 9.27 -2.44 1.87
CA PHE A 91 9.12 -0.98 1.83
C PHE A 91 9.80 -0.21 2.97
N ILE A 92 10.45 -0.89 3.93
CA ILE A 92 11.21 -0.31 5.06
C ILE A 92 12.62 -0.88 5.08
#